data_AF-X1NY01-F1
#
_entry.id   AF-X1NY01-F1
#
_cell.length_a   1.000
_cell.length_b   1.000
_cell.length_c   1.000
_cell.angle_alpha   90.00
_cell.angle_beta   90.00
_cell.angle_gamma   90.00
#
_symmetry.space_group_name_H-M   'P 1'
#
loop_
_entity.id
_entity.type
_entity.pdbx_description
1 polymer ?
#
loop_
_entity_poly.entity_id
_entity_poly.type
_entity_poly.pdbx_seq_one_letter_code
_entity_poly.pdbx_strand_id
1 'polypeptide(L)'
;MAVITAAVIAAGVGAALAAQAGTVLAVIIGQTIAPALAPLAQGSQQLAFRAIPNTLVAVANAVELRYRGLMTEEDYGDELVRMGFNKERQDWLYAVAEKLIPVMDNIHLWRRGKLSKAMLLNRSEALGYTTDRLQNLLDVSEVIPTATDIIAFAVREVYSPEIAEAFGQYEELDEVFGKAEKDITAVGMTKDTFGKYWAAHWRLPGVEQGYEMLHREAITKDQLDKLMVALDIMPFWRKPL
;
A
#
# COMPACT_ATOMS: atom_id res chain seq x y z
N MET A 1 42.63 38.58 -76.00
CA MET A 1 41.53 37.61 -75.85
C MET A 1 42.14 36.21 -75.93
N ALA A 2 41.78 35.32 -74.99
CA ALA A 2 42.06 33.88 -74.96
C ALA A 2 43.48 33.37 -74.59
N VAL A 3 43.91 33.50 -73.33
CA VAL A 3 44.74 32.47 -72.62
C VAL A 3 44.55 32.59 -71.08
N ILE A 4 43.32 32.67 -70.55
CA ILE A 4 43.08 32.54 -69.09
C ILE A 4 41.74 31.82 -68.88
N THR A 5 41.61 30.57 -69.35
CA THR A 5 40.39 29.80 -69.09
C THR A 5 40.58 28.27 -68.99
N ALA A 6 41.81 27.78 -68.81
CA ALA A 6 42.08 26.34 -68.61
C ALA A 6 42.75 26.00 -67.27
N ALA A 7 43.49 26.92 -66.64
CA ALA A 7 44.22 26.64 -65.40
C ALA A 7 43.38 26.73 -64.12
N VAL A 8 42.21 27.38 -64.15
CA VAL A 8 41.37 27.59 -62.94
C VAL A 8 40.38 26.43 -62.71
N ILE A 9 40.07 25.62 -63.73
CA ILE A 9 39.11 24.51 -63.61
C ILE A 9 39.80 23.22 -63.10
N ALA A 10 41.08 23.00 -63.42
CA ALA A 10 41.80 21.80 -62.96
C ALA A 10 42.19 21.85 -61.46
N ALA A 11 42.41 23.04 -60.89
CA ALA A 11 42.75 23.20 -59.47
C ALA A 11 41.53 23.09 -58.53
N GLY A 12 40.33 23.44 -59.00
CA GLY A 12 39.10 23.39 -58.20
C GLY A 12 38.51 21.97 -58.06
N VAL A 13 38.70 21.10 -59.07
CA VAL A 13 38.13 19.74 -59.05
C VAL A 13 38.98 18.77 -58.22
N GLY A 14 40.31 18.96 -58.16
CA GLY A 14 41.20 18.13 -57.33
C GLY A 14 41.04 18.37 -55.82
N ALA A 15 40.77 19.61 -55.40
CA ALA A 15 40.59 19.94 -53.98
C ALA A 15 39.22 19.50 -53.43
N ALA A 16 38.17 19.55 -54.26
CA ALA A 16 36.81 19.13 -53.85
C ALA A 16 36.69 17.59 -53.70
N LEU A 17 37.40 16.81 -54.53
CA LEU A 17 37.42 15.35 -54.41
C LEU A 17 38.26 14.86 -53.22
N ALA A 18 39.34 15.56 -52.85
CA ALA A 18 40.14 15.24 -51.67
C ALA A 18 39.41 15.57 -50.34
N ALA A 19 38.63 16.66 -50.31
CA ALA A 19 37.83 17.05 -49.15
C ALA A 19 36.59 16.15 -48.91
N GLN A 20 36.00 15.63 -49.99
CA GLN A 20 34.90 14.66 -49.89
C GLN A 20 35.39 13.23 -49.62
N ALA A 21 36.58 12.86 -50.08
CA ALA A 21 37.19 11.57 -49.72
C ALA A 21 37.53 11.48 -48.23
N GLY A 22 38.03 12.56 -47.63
CA GLY A 22 38.33 12.62 -46.19
C GLY A 22 37.11 12.56 -45.28
N THR A 23 35.98 13.13 -45.71
CA THR A 23 34.73 13.11 -44.95
C THR A 23 33.94 11.80 -45.14
N VAL A 24 33.96 11.20 -46.33
CA VAL A 24 33.30 9.90 -46.56
C VAL A 24 34.05 8.75 -45.87
N LEU A 25 35.39 8.77 -45.80
CA LEU A 25 36.16 7.80 -45.01
C LEU A 25 35.95 7.96 -43.50
N ALA A 26 35.88 9.20 -42.98
CA ALA A 26 35.59 9.43 -41.57
C ALA A 26 34.17 8.99 -41.16
N VAL A 27 33.18 9.16 -42.04
CA VAL A 27 31.80 8.74 -41.79
C VAL A 27 31.60 7.21 -41.92
N ILE A 28 32.30 6.54 -42.86
CA ILE A 28 32.24 5.08 -43.01
C ILE A 28 32.97 4.37 -41.85
N ILE A 29 34.11 4.90 -41.40
CA ILE A 29 34.83 4.40 -40.21
C ILE A 29 33.97 4.60 -38.95
N GLY A 30 33.29 5.75 -38.82
CA GLY A 30 32.45 6.06 -37.68
C GLY A 30 31.20 5.18 -37.51
N GLN A 31 30.59 4.70 -38.61
CA GLN A 31 29.31 3.97 -38.54
C GLN A 31 29.40 2.45 -38.78
N THR A 32 30.47 1.92 -39.36
CA THR A 32 30.60 0.46 -39.62
C THR A 32 31.69 -0.23 -38.79
N ILE A 33 32.73 0.50 -38.39
CA ILE A 33 33.85 -0.06 -37.61
C ILE A 33 33.61 0.13 -36.09
N ALA A 34 32.88 1.16 -35.69
CA ALA A 34 32.59 1.44 -34.29
C ALA A 34 31.93 0.27 -33.51
N PRO A 35 30.96 -0.50 -34.08
CA PRO A 35 30.42 -1.68 -33.40
C PRO A 35 31.40 -2.87 -33.36
N ALA A 36 32.21 -3.06 -34.41
CA ALA A 36 33.19 -4.14 -34.50
C ALA A 36 34.40 -3.94 -33.57
N LEU A 37 34.75 -2.68 -33.28
CA LEU A 37 35.77 -2.31 -32.30
C LEU A 37 35.20 -2.14 -30.88
N ALA A 38 33.88 -2.17 -30.70
CA ALA A 38 33.24 -2.02 -29.39
C ALA A 38 33.77 -3.04 -28.37
N PRO A 39 33.95 -4.34 -28.69
CA PRO A 39 34.53 -5.30 -27.75
C PRO A 39 35.98 -4.99 -27.36
N LEU A 40 36.81 -4.48 -28.29
CA LEU A 40 38.20 -4.11 -28.01
C LEU A 40 38.30 -2.84 -27.18
N ALA A 41 37.47 -1.83 -27.47
CA ALA A 41 37.35 -0.62 -26.66
C ALA A 41 36.81 -0.91 -25.26
N GLN A 42 35.84 -1.82 -25.13
CA GLN A 42 35.38 -2.31 -23.84
C GLN A 42 36.48 -3.07 -23.11
N GLY A 43 37.25 -3.92 -23.79
CA GLY A 43 38.38 -4.63 -23.20
C GLY A 43 39.47 -3.70 -22.65
N SER A 44 39.83 -2.65 -23.40
CA SER A 44 40.81 -1.65 -22.94
C SER A 44 40.30 -0.83 -21.76
N GLN A 45 39.02 -0.44 -21.77
CA GLN A 45 38.37 0.21 -20.63
C GLN A 45 38.33 -0.70 -19.40
N GLN A 46 37.99 -1.98 -19.56
CA GLN A 46 37.96 -2.96 -18.47
C GLN A 46 39.33 -3.19 -17.86
N LEU A 47 40.41 -3.21 -18.66
CA LEU A 47 41.78 -3.29 -18.15
C LEU A 47 42.15 -2.03 -17.36
N ALA A 48 41.76 -0.85 -17.85
CA ALA A 48 41.97 0.40 -17.12
C ALA A 48 41.21 0.42 -15.78
N PHE A 49 39.93 0.02 -15.76
CA PHE A 49 39.14 -0.07 -14.54
C PHE A 49 39.63 -1.14 -13.57
N ARG A 50 40.21 -2.24 -14.07
CA ARG A 50 40.85 -3.25 -13.23
C ARG A 50 42.11 -2.72 -12.55
N ALA A 51 42.90 -1.91 -13.26
CA ALA A 51 44.11 -1.30 -12.71
C ALA A 51 43.77 -0.14 -11.75
N ILE A 52 42.72 0.62 -12.06
CA ILE A 52 42.27 1.78 -11.28
C ILE A 52 40.75 1.70 -11.14
N PRO A 53 40.22 1.03 -10.10
CA PRO A 53 38.79 0.95 -9.86
C PRO A 53 38.27 2.30 -9.33
N ASN A 54 38.02 3.22 -10.26
CA ASN A 54 37.53 4.58 -9.98
C ASN A 54 36.02 4.73 -10.23
N THR A 55 35.32 3.62 -10.47
CA THR A 55 33.86 3.65 -10.61
C THR A 55 33.25 3.91 -9.25
N LEU A 56 32.51 5.01 -9.13
CA LEU A 56 31.82 5.37 -7.91
C LEU A 56 30.56 4.52 -7.73
N VAL A 57 30.26 4.18 -6.48
CA VAL A 57 29.05 3.48 -6.09
C VAL A 57 27.85 4.36 -6.35
N ALA A 58 26.87 3.90 -7.15
CA ALA A 58 25.65 4.68 -7.39
C ALA A 58 25.01 5.14 -6.06
N VAL A 59 24.49 6.37 -6.01
CA VAL A 59 23.97 7.01 -4.79
C VAL A 59 23.03 6.10 -3.99
N ALA A 60 22.06 5.46 -4.65
CA ALA A 60 21.11 4.56 -3.99
C ALA A 60 21.81 3.35 -3.32
N ASN A 61 22.84 2.79 -3.96
CA ASN A 61 23.62 1.70 -3.39
C ASN A 61 24.49 2.18 -2.23
N ALA A 62 25.07 3.38 -2.31
CA ALA A 62 25.86 3.95 -1.21
C ALA A 62 25.00 4.16 0.04
N VAL A 63 23.77 4.67 -0.13
CA VAL A 63 22.80 4.82 0.95
C VAL A 63 22.43 3.46 1.58
N GLU A 64 22.13 2.45 0.76
CA GLU A 64 21.81 1.10 1.24
C GLU A 64 22.99 0.45 1.97
N LEU A 65 24.22 0.61 1.45
CA LEU A 65 25.43 0.10 2.11
C LEU A 65 25.63 0.73 3.48
N ARG A 66 25.37 2.05 3.62
CA ARG A 66 25.41 2.74 4.92
C ARG A 66 24.35 2.20 5.88
N TYR A 67 23.10 2.02 5.42
CA TYR A 67 22.04 1.41 6.25
C TYR A 67 22.37 -0.01 6.72
N ARG A 68 23.09 -0.79 5.90
CA ARG A 68 23.53 -2.14 6.23
C ARG A 68 24.79 -2.20 7.09
N GLY A 69 25.39 -1.05 7.41
CA GLY A 69 26.65 -0.97 8.14
C GLY A 69 27.86 -1.51 7.37
N LEU A 70 27.74 -1.63 6.04
CA LEU A 70 28.83 -2.07 5.14
C LEU A 70 29.67 -0.89 4.63
N MET A 71 29.23 0.34 4.89
CA MET A 71 29.91 1.58 4.56
C MET A 71 29.79 2.52 5.76
N THR A 72 30.89 3.10 6.21
CA THR A 72 30.89 4.06 7.32
C THR A 72 30.29 5.40 6.87
N GLU A 73 29.93 6.28 7.81
CA GLU A 73 29.45 7.62 7.47
C GLU A 73 30.53 8.45 6.74
N GLU A 74 31.79 8.27 7.11
CA GLU A 74 32.94 8.92 6.47
C GLU A 74 33.10 8.42 5.03
N ASP A 75 33.14 7.10 4.82
CA ASP A 75 33.26 6.51 3.48
C ASP A 75 32.08 6.92 2.57
N TYR A 76 30.87 6.96 3.12
CA TYR A 76 29.67 7.43 2.42
C TYR A 76 29.79 8.91 2.02
N GLY A 77 30.29 9.74 2.93
CA GLY A 77 30.53 11.15 2.69
C GLY A 77 31.55 11.38 1.59
N ASP A 78 32.70 10.70 1.67
CA ASP A 78 33.78 10.78 0.68
C ASP A 78 33.32 10.34 -0.72
N GLU A 79 32.58 9.23 -0.79
CA GLU A 79 32.07 8.70 -2.05
C GLU A 79 31.11 9.69 -2.73
N LEU A 80 30.23 10.32 -1.96
CA LEU A 80 29.27 11.31 -2.47
C LEU A 80 29.91 12.68 -2.74
N VAL A 81 30.97 13.07 -2.02
CA VAL A 81 31.76 14.27 -2.35
C VAL A 81 32.43 14.12 -3.72
N ARG A 82 32.94 12.93 -4.06
CA ARG A 82 33.51 12.65 -5.39
C ARG A 82 32.49 12.80 -6.52
N MET A 83 31.19 12.68 -6.22
CA MET A 83 30.10 12.95 -7.16
C MET A 83 29.59 14.40 -7.13
N GLY A 84 30.09 15.23 -6.22
CA GLY A 84 29.71 16.64 -6.07
C GLY A 84 28.56 16.92 -5.11
N PHE A 85 28.21 15.99 -4.20
CA PHE A 85 27.21 16.26 -3.15
C PHE A 85 27.88 16.84 -1.90
N ASN A 86 27.34 17.97 -1.41
CA ASN A 86 27.71 18.53 -0.11
C ASN A 86 27.07 17.74 1.05
N LYS A 87 27.54 17.95 2.29
CA LYS A 87 27.06 17.26 3.49
C LYS A 87 25.53 17.35 3.67
N GLU A 88 24.96 18.52 3.44
CA GLU A 88 23.51 18.73 3.53
C GLU A 88 22.72 17.81 2.59
N ARG A 89 23.11 17.72 1.31
CA ARG A 89 22.46 16.81 0.35
C ARG A 89 22.69 15.34 0.70
N GLN A 90 23.85 14.99 1.23
CA GLN A 90 24.13 13.63 1.69
C GLN A 90 23.18 13.22 2.82
N ASP A 91 22.90 14.13 3.74
CA ASP A 91 21.98 13.91 4.85
C ASP A 91 20.53 13.79 4.35
N TRP A 92 20.10 14.58 3.36
CA TRP A 92 18.79 14.43 2.72
C TRP A 92 18.64 13.08 2.00
N LEU A 93 19.65 12.68 1.23
CA LEU A 93 19.66 11.40 0.50
C LEU A 93 19.58 10.21 1.44
N TYR A 94 20.23 10.32 2.61
CA TYR A 94 20.12 9.30 3.64
C TYR A 94 18.74 9.32 4.30
N ALA A 95 18.25 10.48 4.74
CA ALA A 95 16.96 10.61 5.42
C ALA A 95 15.77 10.14 4.54
N VAL A 96 15.76 10.47 3.25
CA VAL A 96 14.67 10.07 2.34
C VAL A 96 14.63 8.57 2.06
N ALA A 97 15.75 7.88 2.24
CA ALA A 97 15.83 6.44 2.05
C ALA A 97 15.36 5.65 3.28
N GLU A 98 15.04 6.33 4.39
CA GLU A 98 14.40 5.70 5.54
C GLU A 98 13.07 5.06 5.12
N LYS A 99 12.90 3.78 5.45
CA LYS A 99 11.63 3.08 5.22
C LYS A 99 10.62 3.52 6.27
N LEU A 100 9.70 4.38 5.85
CA LEU A 100 8.58 4.79 6.69
C LEU A 100 7.60 3.62 6.90
N ILE A 101 7.04 3.54 8.11
CA ILE A 101 5.97 2.59 8.43
C ILE A 101 4.78 2.87 7.50
N PRO A 102 4.21 1.87 6.81
CA PRO A 102 3.05 2.06 5.93
C PRO A 102 1.85 2.69 6.64
N VAL A 103 0.99 3.37 5.88
CA VAL A 103 -0.17 4.09 6.44
C VAL A 103 -1.11 3.18 7.22
N MET A 104 -1.35 1.95 6.73
CA MET A 104 -2.24 0.98 7.39
C MET A 104 -1.69 0.54 8.75
N ASP A 105 -0.38 0.31 8.86
CA ASP A 105 0.25 -0.04 10.13
C ASP A 105 0.19 1.13 11.12
N ASN A 106 0.32 2.38 10.64
CA ASN A 106 0.11 3.55 11.50
C ASN A 106 -1.35 3.66 11.97
N ILE A 107 -2.35 3.35 11.13
CA ILE A 107 -3.76 3.28 11.53
C ILE A 107 -3.96 2.23 12.63
N HIS A 108 -3.38 1.03 12.48
CA HIS A 108 -3.45 0.00 13.51
C HIS A 108 -2.76 0.42 14.81
N LEU A 109 -1.60 1.07 14.75
CA LEU A 109 -0.93 1.62 15.94
C LEU A 109 -1.78 2.68 16.64
N TRP A 110 -2.46 3.54 15.87
CA TRP A 110 -3.37 4.54 16.41
C TRP A 110 -4.58 3.90 17.09
N ARG A 111 -5.25 2.95 16.44
CA ARG A 111 -6.39 2.20 17.01
C ARG A 111 -6.03 1.43 18.28
N ARG A 112 -4.78 0.96 18.39
CA ARG A 112 -4.24 0.26 19.57
C ARG A 112 -3.73 1.21 20.66
N GLY A 113 -3.89 2.53 20.50
CA GLY A 113 -3.42 3.53 21.45
C GLY A 113 -1.90 3.64 21.56
N LYS A 114 -1.14 3.16 20.56
CA LYS A 114 0.33 3.23 20.50
C LYS A 114 0.83 4.42 19.68
N LEU A 115 -0.08 5.12 19.00
CA LEU A 115 0.20 6.31 18.20
C LEU A 115 -0.88 7.36 18.48
N SER A 116 -0.47 8.62 18.68
CA SER A 116 -1.44 9.72 18.82
C SER A 116 -2.05 10.07 17.46
N LYS A 117 -3.23 10.71 17.45
CA LYS A 117 -3.85 11.20 16.20
C LYS A 117 -2.96 12.22 15.47
N ALA A 118 -2.25 13.08 16.21
CA ALA A 118 -1.33 14.05 15.64
C ALA A 118 -0.13 13.38 14.95
N MET A 119 0.46 12.34 15.57
CA MET A 119 1.52 11.56 14.93
C MET A 119 1.01 10.74 13.74
N LEU A 120 -0.23 10.22 13.78
CA LEU A 120 -0.83 9.55 12.63
C LEU A 120 -0.93 10.51 11.43
N LEU A 121 -1.40 11.74 11.65
CA LEU A 121 -1.49 12.77 10.61
C LEU A 121 -0.11 13.08 10.03
N ASN A 122 0.86 13.41 10.88
CA ASN A 122 2.21 13.75 10.45
C ASN A 122 2.91 12.61 9.66
N ARG A 123 2.77 11.36 10.12
CA ARG A 123 3.35 10.20 9.40
C ARG A 123 2.65 9.93 8.08
N SER A 124 1.33 10.15 8.02
CA SER A 124 0.57 10.00 6.77
C SER A 124 0.94 11.07 5.75
N GLU A 125 1.16 12.31 6.19
CA GLU A 125 1.67 13.39 5.33
C GLU A 125 3.07 13.08 4.80
N ALA A 126 3.98 12.55 5.65
CA ALA A 126 5.32 12.13 5.23
C ALA A 126 5.29 11.01 4.18
N LEU A 127 4.24 10.19 4.17
CA LEU A 127 3.98 9.17 3.16
C LEU A 127 3.26 9.72 1.90
N GLY A 128 2.89 11.01 1.88
CA GLY A 128 2.21 11.65 0.76
C GLY A 128 0.68 11.52 0.76
N TYR A 129 0.06 11.14 1.88
CA TYR A 129 -1.40 11.11 2.02
C TYR A 129 -1.92 12.46 2.51
N THR A 130 -2.94 12.99 1.83
CA THR A 130 -3.72 14.13 2.32
C THR A 130 -4.63 13.70 3.47
N THR A 131 -5.08 14.64 4.30
CA THR A 131 -6.02 14.36 5.41
C THR A 131 -7.29 13.65 4.93
N ASP A 132 -7.84 14.06 3.79
CA ASP A 132 -9.01 13.42 3.17
C ASP A 132 -8.74 11.95 2.78
N ARG A 133 -7.60 11.67 2.15
CA ARG A 133 -7.21 10.30 1.79
C ARG A 133 -6.95 9.44 3.03
N LEU A 134 -6.38 10.01 4.08
CA LEU A 134 -6.24 9.33 5.36
C LEU A 134 -7.61 8.99 5.96
N GLN A 135 -8.59 9.90 5.87
CA GLN A 135 -9.95 9.62 6.33
C GLN A 135 -10.57 8.46 5.55
N ASN A 136 -10.47 8.45 4.21
CA ASN A 136 -10.93 7.33 3.40
C ASN A 136 -10.27 6.00 3.80
N LEU A 137 -8.98 6.00 4.16
CA LEU A 137 -8.29 4.81 4.65
C LEU A 137 -8.76 4.37 6.04
N LEU A 138 -9.10 5.33 6.92
CA LEU A 138 -9.70 5.02 8.21
C LEU A 138 -11.04 4.32 8.02
N ASP A 139 -11.89 4.85 7.16
CA ASP A 139 -13.21 4.31 6.85
C ASP A 139 -13.09 2.90 6.24
N VAL A 140 -12.21 2.71 5.24
CA VAL A 140 -11.96 1.39 4.62
C VAL A 140 -11.40 0.39 5.62
N SER A 141 -10.66 0.85 6.62
CA SER A 141 -10.10 -0.04 7.62
C SER A 141 -11.11 -0.46 8.70
N GLU A 142 -12.30 0.15 8.77
CA GLU A 142 -13.35 -0.27 9.71
C GLU A 142 -13.86 -1.68 9.40
N VAL A 143 -14.18 -2.44 10.45
CA VAL A 143 -14.75 -3.77 10.31
C VAL A 143 -16.18 -3.66 9.83
N ILE A 144 -16.46 -4.29 8.68
CA ILE A 144 -17.81 -4.46 8.14
C ILE A 144 -18.23 -5.92 8.33
N PRO A 145 -19.46 -6.21 8.76
CA PRO A 145 -19.98 -7.57 8.85
C PRO A 145 -19.88 -8.33 7.53
N THR A 146 -19.61 -9.64 7.58
CA THR A 146 -19.59 -10.47 6.38
C THR A 146 -21.02 -10.71 5.87
N ALA A 147 -21.16 -11.21 4.65
CA ALA A 147 -22.47 -11.58 4.11
C ALA A 147 -23.23 -12.57 5.02
N THR A 148 -22.52 -13.52 5.64
CA THR A 148 -23.10 -14.48 6.59
C THR A 148 -23.57 -13.79 7.86
N ASP A 149 -22.79 -12.86 8.41
CA ASP A 149 -23.17 -12.09 9.59
C ASP A 149 -24.42 -11.25 9.30
N ILE A 150 -24.49 -10.60 8.14
CA ILE A 150 -25.65 -9.80 7.71
C ILE A 150 -26.92 -10.67 7.64
N ILE A 151 -26.81 -11.89 7.10
CA ILE A 151 -27.94 -12.83 7.07
C ILE A 151 -28.35 -13.23 8.49
N ALA A 152 -27.38 -13.56 9.35
CA ALA A 152 -27.66 -13.89 10.75
C ALA A 152 -28.32 -12.73 11.50
N PHE A 153 -27.89 -11.49 11.25
CA PHE A 153 -28.48 -10.28 11.82
C PHE A 153 -29.93 -10.10 11.37
N ALA A 154 -30.21 -10.35 10.09
CA ALA A 154 -31.57 -10.29 9.56
C ALA A 154 -32.48 -11.35 10.21
N VAL A 155 -32.03 -12.60 10.29
CA VAL A 155 -32.80 -13.69 10.92
C VAL A 155 -33.01 -13.47 12.42
N ARG A 156 -32.02 -12.89 13.10
CA ARG A 156 -32.10 -12.53 14.52
C ARG A 156 -32.81 -11.21 14.78
N GLU A 157 -33.48 -10.62 13.78
CA GLU A 157 -34.28 -9.40 13.94
C GLU A 157 -33.46 -8.17 14.40
N VAL A 158 -32.14 -8.18 14.21
CA VAL A 158 -31.25 -7.06 14.56
C VAL A 158 -31.58 -5.80 13.76
N TYR A 159 -32.06 -5.96 12.52
CA TYR A 159 -32.50 -4.87 11.65
C TYR A 159 -33.97 -4.45 11.88
N SER A 160 -34.64 -5.02 12.88
CA SER A 160 -36.01 -4.71 13.27
C SER A 160 -36.01 -4.14 14.70
N PRO A 161 -35.74 -2.82 14.89
CA PRO A 161 -35.47 -2.25 16.21
C PRO A 161 -36.57 -2.53 17.24
N GLU A 162 -37.84 -2.44 16.83
CA GLU A 162 -38.98 -2.73 17.71
C GLU A 162 -38.98 -4.18 18.24
N ILE A 163 -38.55 -5.13 17.42
CA ILE A 163 -38.48 -6.56 17.80
C ILE A 163 -37.23 -6.82 18.64
N ALA A 164 -36.08 -6.27 18.24
CA ALA A 164 -34.83 -6.40 18.98
C ALA A 164 -34.94 -5.83 20.40
N GLU A 165 -35.61 -4.68 20.56
CA GLU A 165 -35.88 -4.05 21.86
C GLU A 165 -36.88 -4.88 22.68
N ALA A 166 -37.96 -5.37 22.07
CA ALA A 166 -38.94 -6.23 22.75
C ALA A 166 -38.31 -7.55 23.28
N PHE A 167 -37.23 -8.01 22.66
CA PHE A 167 -36.46 -9.19 23.08
C PHE A 167 -35.26 -8.88 23.97
N GLY A 168 -35.01 -7.61 24.29
CA GLY A 168 -33.86 -7.22 25.10
C GLY A 168 -32.52 -7.58 24.46
N GLN A 169 -32.42 -7.59 23.13
CA GLN A 169 -31.19 -8.05 22.45
C GLN A 169 -29.99 -7.14 22.72
N TYR A 170 -30.24 -5.88 23.08
CA TYR A 170 -29.23 -4.89 23.43
C TYR A 170 -28.99 -4.76 24.93
N GLU A 171 -29.62 -5.61 25.76
CA GLU A 171 -29.36 -5.63 27.19
C GLU A 171 -27.87 -5.83 27.47
N GLU A 172 -27.35 -5.10 28.47
CA GLU A 172 -25.95 -5.10 28.90
C GLU A 172 -24.91 -4.62 27.85
N LEU A 173 -25.35 -4.18 26.65
CA LEU A 173 -24.45 -3.76 25.57
C LEU A 173 -23.46 -2.69 26.02
N ASP A 174 -23.95 -1.61 26.65
CA ASP A 174 -23.13 -0.46 27.01
C ASP A 174 -22.10 -0.80 28.09
N GLU A 175 -22.47 -1.66 29.04
CA GLU A 175 -21.55 -2.12 30.09
C GLU A 175 -20.42 -2.96 29.48
N VAL A 176 -20.75 -3.90 28.60
CA VAL A 176 -19.75 -4.77 27.97
C VAL A 176 -18.89 -3.98 26.99
N PHE A 177 -19.49 -3.08 26.20
CA PHE A 177 -18.75 -2.18 25.34
C PHE A 177 -17.74 -1.36 26.14
N GLY A 178 -18.13 -0.77 27.28
CA GLY A 178 -17.21 -0.01 28.13
C GLY A 178 -16.03 -0.84 28.65
N LYS A 179 -16.23 -2.13 28.94
CA LYS A 179 -15.16 -3.05 29.38
C LYS A 179 -14.24 -3.48 28.22
N ALA A 180 -14.80 -3.64 27.02
CA ALA A 180 -14.10 -4.18 25.85
C ALA A 180 -13.70 -3.12 24.80
N GLU A 181 -13.97 -1.83 25.06
CA GLU A 181 -13.82 -0.73 24.08
C GLU A 181 -12.44 -0.70 23.44
N LYS A 182 -11.39 -0.94 24.24
CA LYS A 182 -10.01 -0.97 23.75
C LYS A 182 -9.78 -2.05 22.71
N ASP A 183 -10.30 -3.25 22.94
CA ASP A 183 -10.12 -4.38 22.03
C ASP A 183 -10.99 -4.20 20.77
N ILE A 184 -12.22 -3.72 20.93
CA ILE A 184 -13.16 -3.41 19.84
C ILE A 184 -12.58 -2.32 18.93
N THR A 185 -12.05 -1.24 19.51
CA THR A 185 -11.42 -0.14 18.76
C THR A 185 -10.13 -0.62 18.07
N ALA A 186 -9.33 -1.45 18.75
CA ALA A 186 -8.07 -1.98 18.21
C ALA A 186 -8.25 -2.80 16.94
N VAL A 187 -9.36 -3.55 16.82
CA VAL A 187 -9.70 -4.30 15.60
C VAL A 187 -10.36 -3.42 14.53
N GLY A 188 -10.77 -2.19 14.87
CA GLY A 188 -11.43 -1.27 13.96
C GLY A 188 -12.94 -1.44 13.89
N MET A 189 -13.56 -2.04 14.90
CA MET A 189 -15.01 -2.22 14.94
C MET A 189 -15.66 -1.01 15.62
N THR A 190 -16.74 -0.49 15.02
CA THR A 190 -17.53 0.59 15.62
C THR A 190 -18.47 0.05 16.68
N LYS A 191 -18.94 0.91 17.60
CA LYS A 191 -19.97 0.53 18.60
C LYS A 191 -21.24 -0.02 17.96
N ASP A 192 -21.68 0.57 16.85
CA ASP A 192 -22.83 0.10 16.08
C ASP A 192 -22.60 -1.32 15.53
N THR A 193 -21.43 -1.57 14.92
CA THR A 193 -21.09 -2.89 14.40
C THR A 193 -21.02 -3.92 15.52
N PHE A 194 -20.36 -3.59 16.64
CA PHE A 194 -20.32 -4.45 17.82
C PHE A 194 -21.72 -4.72 18.37
N GLY A 195 -22.58 -3.70 18.42
CA GLY A 195 -23.97 -3.81 18.85
C GLY A 195 -24.78 -4.80 18.02
N LYS A 196 -24.56 -4.87 16.69
CA LYS A 196 -25.21 -5.86 15.83
C LYS A 196 -24.79 -7.30 16.15
N TYR A 197 -23.48 -7.52 16.34
CA TYR A 197 -22.98 -8.82 16.79
C TYR A 197 -23.52 -9.18 18.17
N TRP A 198 -23.60 -8.21 19.09
CA TRP A 198 -24.20 -8.39 20.39
C TRP A 198 -25.67 -8.78 20.26
N ALA A 199 -26.48 -8.04 19.51
CA ALA A 199 -27.89 -8.40 19.35
C ALA A 199 -28.11 -9.82 18.79
N ALA A 200 -27.18 -10.30 17.94
CA ALA A 200 -27.24 -11.64 17.37
C ALA A 200 -26.61 -12.76 18.24
N HIS A 201 -25.83 -12.45 19.28
CA HIS A 201 -25.01 -13.44 19.99
C HIS A 201 -25.81 -14.40 20.89
N TRP A 202 -27.02 -14.00 21.29
CA TRP A 202 -27.82 -14.73 22.26
C TRP A 202 -28.12 -16.16 21.83
N ARG A 203 -28.17 -17.07 22.81
CA ARG A 203 -28.65 -18.45 22.60
C ARG A 203 -30.13 -18.50 22.90
N LEU A 204 -30.91 -18.89 21.90
CA LEU A 204 -32.35 -18.99 22.00
C LEU A 204 -32.78 -20.38 22.51
N PRO A 205 -33.94 -20.49 23.16
CA PRO A 205 -34.55 -21.79 23.44
C PRO A 205 -34.72 -22.61 22.16
N GLY A 206 -34.51 -23.93 22.23
CA GLY A 206 -34.82 -24.83 21.12
C GLY A 206 -36.31 -24.97 20.87
N VAL A 207 -36.68 -25.61 19.75
CA VAL A 207 -38.08 -25.80 19.33
C VAL A 207 -38.93 -26.47 20.41
N GLU A 208 -38.47 -27.62 20.94
CA GLU A 208 -39.17 -28.35 22.00
C GLU A 208 -39.33 -27.50 23.27
N GLN A 209 -38.29 -26.76 23.66
CA GLN A 209 -38.35 -25.85 24.80
C GLN A 209 -39.38 -24.74 24.58
N GLY A 210 -39.47 -24.21 23.35
CA GLY A 210 -40.51 -23.25 22.98
C GLY A 210 -41.92 -23.81 23.16
N TYR A 211 -42.18 -25.03 22.70
CA TYR A 211 -43.48 -25.69 22.89
C TYR A 211 -43.76 -25.98 24.38
N GLU A 212 -42.75 -26.41 25.15
CA GLU A 212 -42.88 -26.58 26.60
C GLU A 212 -43.23 -25.26 27.30
N MET A 213 -42.58 -24.16 26.91
CA MET A 213 -42.88 -22.82 27.43
C MET A 213 -44.31 -22.39 27.08
N LEU A 214 -44.79 -22.69 25.88
CA LEU A 214 -46.18 -22.43 25.47
C LEU A 214 -47.18 -23.24 26.31
N HIS A 215 -46.95 -24.55 26.50
CA HIS A 215 -47.83 -25.42 27.29
C HIS A 215 -47.88 -25.04 28.77
N ARG A 216 -46.81 -24.43 29.29
CA ARG A 216 -46.75 -23.88 30.66
C ARG A 216 -47.32 -22.46 30.76
N GLU A 217 -47.87 -21.92 29.67
CA GLU A 217 -48.40 -20.56 29.58
C GLU A 217 -47.36 -19.47 29.89
N ALA A 218 -46.06 -19.78 29.74
CA ALA A 218 -44.97 -18.83 29.93
C ALA A 218 -44.78 -17.89 28.73
N ILE A 219 -45.21 -18.32 27.54
CA ILE A 219 -45.24 -17.52 26.32
C ILE A 219 -46.56 -17.75 25.57
N THR A 220 -46.90 -16.81 24.69
CA THR A 220 -48.06 -16.91 23.78
C THR A 220 -47.69 -17.63 22.48
N LYS A 221 -48.70 -18.01 21.69
CA LYS A 221 -48.51 -18.60 20.36
C LYS A 221 -47.79 -17.64 19.39
N ASP A 222 -48.02 -16.33 19.52
CA ASP A 222 -47.32 -15.29 18.73
C ASP A 222 -45.83 -15.24 19.09
N GLN A 223 -45.51 -15.29 20.38
CA GLN A 223 -44.12 -15.35 20.84
C GLN A 223 -43.42 -16.65 20.41
N LEU A 224 -44.14 -17.78 20.38
CA LEU A 224 -43.62 -19.02 19.83
C LEU A 224 -43.29 -18.90 18.33
N ASP A 225 -44.18 -18.29 17.54
CA ASP A 225 -43.93 -18.08 16.10
C ASP A 225 -42.69 -17.20 15.85
N LYS A 226 -42.54 -16.13 16.62
CA LYS A 226 -41.34 -15.27 16.57
C LYS A 226 -40.06 -16.02 16.96
N LEU A 227 -40.12 -16.91 17.97
CA LEU A 227 -39.00 -17.78 18.31
C LEU A 227 -38.62 -18.68 17.12
N MET A 228 -39.60 -19.28 16.43
CA MET A 228 -39.32 -20.11 15.25
C MET A 228 -38.70 -19.32 14.10
N VAL A 229 -39.07 -18.05 13.93
CA VAL A 229 -38.41 -17.13 12.98
C VAL A 229 -36.94 -16.93 13.38
N ALA A 230 -36.68 -16.57 14.63
CA ALA A 230 -35.33 -16.27 15.13
C ALA A 230 -34.40 -17.50 15.20
N LEU A 231 -34.98 -18.71 15.22
CA LEU A 231 -34.28 -20.00 15.07
C LEU A 231 -33.97 -20.37 13.61
N ASP A 232 -34.30 -19.51 12.65
CA ASP A 232 -34.12 -19.73 11.20
C ASP A 232 -34.91 -20.92 10.64
N ILE A 233 -36.10 -21.18 11.19
CA ILE A 233 -36.96 -22.26 10.69
C ILE A 233 -37.68 -21.75 9.44
N MET A 234 -37.48 -22.46 8.32
CA MET A 234 -38.05 -22.07 7.04
C MET A 234 -39.57 -21.85 7.14
N PRO A 235 -40.14 -20.80 6.49
CA PRO A 235 -41.55 -20.45 6.60
C PRO A 235 -42.53 -21.58 6.31
N PHE A 236 -42.16 -22.52 5.45
CA PHE A 236 -42.96 -23.70 5.13
C PHE A 236 -43.24 -24.56 6.38
N TRP A 237 -42.23 -24.78 7.22
CA TRP A 237 -42.31 -25.66 8.39
C TRP A 237 -42.91 -24.99 9.64
N ARG A 238 -43.13 -23.67 9.62
CA ARG A 238 -43.76 -22.95 10.73
C ARG A 238 -45.29 -22.97 10.68
N LYS A 239 -45.87 -23.33 9.53
CA LYS A 239 -47.32 -23.39 9.39
C LYS A 239 -47.88 -24.57 10.20
N PRO A 240 -49.03 -24.40 10.87
CA PRO A 240 -49.68 -25.51 11.55
C PRO A 240 -49.94 -26.66 10.56
N LEU A 241 -49.77 -27.90 11.04
CA LEU A 241 -50.26 -29.10 10.36
C LEU A 241 -51.79 -29.16 10.38
#